data_AF-A0A841RGE6-F1
#
_entry.id   AF-A0A841RGE6-F1
#
_cell.length_a   1.000
_cell.length_b   1.000
_cell.length_c   1.000
_cell.angle_alpha   90.00
_cell.angle_beta   90.00
_cell.angle_gamma   90.00
#
_symmetry.space_group_name_H-M   'P 1'
#
loop_
_entity.id
_entity.type
_entity.pdbx_description
1 polymer ?
#
loop_
_entity_poly.entity_id
_entity_poly.type
_entity_poly.pdbx_seq_one_letter_code
_entity_poly.pdbx_strand_id
1 'polypeptide(L)'
;MTYHFEIHKEEDGYWGECKELDSCVSEGENIEELEANLKEALEGVLTVDFQGEFAHSLPDPKLSENNAYMQISVSPEVAFMVYLRAYRRRKKLTQNQMKDALGMRSRNSYVKLERQGNPTFKTAGRILKAFPDFPIEECFDRVIR
;
A
#
# COMPACT_ATOMS: atom_id res chain seq x y z
N MET A 1 1.31 5.25 -5.33
CA MET A 1 0.07 4.41 -5.20
C MET A 1 -0.94 5.21 -4.42
N THR A 2 -2.16 5.35 -4.93
CA THR A 2 -3.16 6.32 -4.44
C THR A 2 -4.47 5.64 -4.09
N TYR A 3 -5.04 5.97 -2.94
CA TYR A 3 -6.37 5.53 -2.47
C TYR A 3 -7.35 6.69 -2.46
N HIS A 4 -8.64 6.37 -2.46
CA HIS A 4 -9.71 7.34 -2.63
C HIS A 4 -10.55 7.44 -1.36
N PHE A 5 -10.80 8.68 -0.94
CA PHE A 5 -11.55 8.99 0.26
C PHE A 5 -12.80 9.80 -0.08
N GLU A 6 -13.92 9.39 0.50
CA GLU A 6 -15.13 10.21 0.55
C GLU A 6 -15.05 11.10 1.78
N ILE A 7 -15.22 12.40 1.56
CA ILE A 7 -15.04 13.42 2.60
C ILE A 7 -16.41 13.95 3.00
N HIS A 8 -16.61 14.01 4.31
CA HIS A 8 -17.83 14.46 4.94
C HIS A 8 -17.52 15.69 5.80
N LYS A 9 -18.41 16.68 5.74
CA LYS A 9 -18.31 17.90 6.55
C LYS A 9 -19.25 17.78 7.75
N GLU A 10 -18.75 18.08 8.94
CA GLU A 10 -19.52 18.15 10.18
C GLU A 10 -19.52 19.57 10.78
N GLU A 11 -20.19 19.75 11.92
CA GLU A 11 -20.32 21.05 12.57
C GLU A 11 -18.96 21.63 13.00
N ASP A 12 -18.07 20.77 13.51
CA ASP A 12 -16.77 21.15 14.09
C ASP A 12 -15.56 20.62 13.29
N GLY A 13 -15.73 20.24 12.02
CA GLY A 13 -14.61 19.79 11.20
C GLY A 13 -15.02 18.90 10.03
N TYR A 14 -14.18 17.93 9.72
CA TYR A 14 -14.33 16.99 8.63
C TYR A 14 -13.93 15.58 9.06
N TRP A 15 -14.52 14.59 8.42
CA TRP A 15 -14.02 13.23 8.46
C TRP A 15 -14.02 12.62 7.07
N GLY A 16 -13.30 11.53 6.91
CA GLY A 16 -13.24 10.81 5.65
C GLY A 16 -13.10 9.31 5.85
N GLU A 17 -13.57 8.57 4.86
CA GLU A 17 -13.49 7.11 4.80
C GLU A 17 -12.92 6.65 3.47
N CYS A 18 -12.05 5.63 3.52
CA CYS A 18 -11.46 5.04 2.34
C CYS A 18 -12.49 4.16 1.61
N LYS A 19 -12.68 4.39 0.30
CA LYS A 19 -13.59 3.59 -0.52
C LYS A 19 -13.12 2.16 -0.73
N GLU A 20 -11.81 1.93 -0.68
CA GLU A 20 -11.22 0.61 -0.87
C GLU A 20 -10.97 -0.15 0.45
N LEU A 21 -10.99 0.53 1.59
CA LEU A 21 -10.66 -0.03 2.89
C LEU A 21 -11.66 0.44 3.96
N ASP A 22 -12.73 -0.33 4.17
CA ASP A 22 -13.81 -0.02 5.11
C ASP A 22 -13.35 0.32 6.54
N SER A 23 -12.17 -0.17 6.95
CA SER A 23 -11.60 0.09 8.28
C SER A 23 -10.75 1.37 8.37
N CYS A 24 -10.57 2.09 7.27
CA CYS A 24 -9.68 3.25 7.19
C CYS A 24 -10.50 4.55 7.19
N VAL A 25 -10.68 5.09 8.39
CA VAL A 25 -11.39 6.36 8.63
C VAL A 25 -10.53 7.29 9.48
N SER A 26 -10.68 8.60 9.32
CA SER A 26 -10.06 9.60 10.18
C SER A 26 -10.81 10.93 10.13
N GLU A 27 -10.46 11.85 11.01
CA GLU A 27 -11.09 13.18 11.18
C GLU A 27 -10.03 14.29 11.30
N GLY A 28 -10.43 15.54 11.11
CA GLY A 28 -9.59 16.72 11.28
C GLY A 28 -10.42 18.01 11.35
N GLU A 29 -9.90 19.03 12.02
CA GLU A 29 -10.59 20.32 12.20
C GLU A 29 -10.67 21.11 10.87
N ASN A 30 -9.72 20.84 9.96
CA ASN A 30 -9.63 21.44 8.63
C ASN A 30 -9.22 20.39 7.58
N ILE A 31 -9.28 20.75 6.29
CA ILE A 31 -9.00 19.83 5.18
C ILE A 31 -7.55 19.37 5.16
N GLU A 32 -6.61 20.25 5.48
CA GLU A 32 -5.18 19.94 5.50
C GLU A 32 -4.83 18.95 6.62
N GLU A 33 -5.41 19.13 7.81
CA GLU A 33 -5.29 18.19 8.92
C GLU A 33 -5.94 16.85 8.61
N LEU A 34 -7.15 16.87 8.04
CA LEU A 34 -7.84 15.66 7.62
C LEU A 34 -7.00 14.85 6.64
N GLU A 35 -6.43 15.49 5.60
CA GLU A 35 -5.58 14.81 4.62
C GLU A 35 -4.37 14.14 5.28
N ALA A 36 -3.72 14.84 6.23
CA ALA A 36 -2.58 14.30 6.96
C ALA A 36 -2.99 13.09 7.84
N ASN A 37 -4.09 13.20 8.57
CA ASN A 37 -4.60 12.17 9.46
C ASN A 37 -5.08 10.94 8.67
N LEU A 38 -5.77 11.14 7.55
CA LEU A 38 -6.18 10.06 6.64
C LEU A 38 -4.97 9.35 6.03
N LYS A 39 -3.90 10.08 5.67
CA LYS A 39 -2.65 9.46 5.19
C LYS A 39 -2.01 8.59 6.25
N GLU A 40 -1.91 9.07 7.49
CA GLU A 40 -1.37 8.29 8.60
C GLU A 40 -2.22 7.04 8.86
N ALA A 41 -3.54 7.18 8.90
CA ALA A 41 -4.48 6.07 9.07
C ALA A 41 -4.32 5.03 7.95
N LEU A 42 -4.23 5.47 6.70
CA LEU A 42 -4.05 4.62 5.52
C LEU A 42 -2.76 3.80 5.60
N GLU A 43 -1.63 4.45 5.84
CA GLU A 43 -0.34 3.75 5.97
C GLU A 43 -0.33 2.82 7.20
N GLY A 44 -0.94 3.24 8.30
CA GLY A 44 -1.14 2.42 9.49
C GLY A 44 -1.90 1.13 9.18
N VAL A 45 -3.06 1.24 8.52
CA VAL A 45 -3.88 0.08 8.12
C VAL A 45 -3.07 -0.84 7.20
N LEU A 46 -2.43 -0.30 6.15
CA LEU A 46 -1.69 -1.09 5.17
C LEU A 46 -0.46 -1.80 5.75
N THR A 47 0.20 -1.21 6.75
CA THR A 47 1.38 -1.82 7.40
C THR A 47 1.03 -3.01 8.27
N VAL A 48 -0.16 -3.02 8.88
CA VAL A 48 -0.66 -4.17 9.64
C VAL A 48 -0.73 -5.40 8.73
N ASP A 49 -0.07 -6.48 9.16
CA ASP A 49 -0.05 -7.75 8.45
C ASP A 49 -1.34 -8.53 8.73
N PHE A 50 -2.39 -8.25 7.97
CA PHE A 50 -3.64 -9.02 8.06
C PHE A 50 -3.45 -10.41 7.43
N GLN A 51 -3.52 -11.44 8.28
CA GLN A 51 -3.66 -12.82 7.87
C GLN A 51 -5.17 -13.08 7.61
N GLY A 52 -5.61 -13.21 6.35
CA GLY A 52 -7.02 -13.43 6.01
C GLY A 52 -7.43 -12.99 4.61
N GLU A 53 -8.71 -13.18 4.27
CA GLU A 53 -9.34 -12.79 2.98
C GLU A 53 -9.36 -11.27 2.77
N PHE A 54 -9.31 -10.48 3.85
CA PHE A 54 -9.19 -9.02 3.86
C PHE A 54 -7.74 -8.56 3.63
N ALA A 55 -7.04 -9.22 2.71
CA ALA A 55 -5.74 -8.76 2.26
C ALA A 55 -5.94 -7.41 1.57
N HIS A 56 -5.53 -6.32 2.22
CA HIS A 56 -5.51 -4.95 1.72
C HIS A 56 -5.66 -4.87 0.21
N SER A 57 -6.87 -4.54 -0.23
CA SER A 57 -7.18 -4.42 -1.65
C SER A 57 -6.24 -3.40 -2.26
N LEU A 58 -5.68 -3.72 -3.43
CA LEU A 58 -5.03 -2.68 -4.22
C LEU A 58 -6.08 -1.60 -4.56
N PRO A 59 -5.67 -0.34 -4.74
CA PRO A 59 -6.60 0.72 -5.13
C PRO A 59 -7.41 0.33 -6.36
N ASP A 60 -8.68 0.74 -6.40
CA ASP A 60 -9.51 0.54 -7.58
C ASP A 60 -9.24 1.67 -8.59
N PRO A 61 -8.61 1.38 -9.74
CA PRO A 61 -8.30 2.41 -10.73
C PRO A 61 -9.54 3.12 -11.28
N LYS A 62 -10.73 2.51 -11.18
CA LYS A 62 -11.98 3.15 -11.63
C LYS A 62 -12.38 4.35 -10.77
N LEU A 63 -11.96 4.37 -9.49
CA LEU A 63 -12.27 5.48 -8.59
C LEU A 63 -11.47 6.73 -8.92
N SER A 64 -10.32 6.59 -9.59
CA SER A 64 -9.48 7.71 -10.03
C SER A 64 -10.13 8.58 -11.11
N GLU A 65 -11.18 8.09 -11.78
CA GLU A 65 -11.97 8.88 -12.72
C GLU A 65 -12.96 9.83 -12.01
N ASN A 66 -13.22 9.59 -10.73
CA ASN A 66 -14.17 10.37 -9.94
C ASN A 66 -13.47 11.49 -9.15
N ASN A 67 -13.61 12.72 -9.63
CA ASN A 67 -13.06 13.91 -8.97
C ASN A 67 -13.76 14.27 -7.64
N ALA A 68 -14.83 13.57 -7.25
CA ALA A 68 -15.47 13.77 -5.95
C ALA A 68 -14.68 13.18 -4.78
N TYR A 69 -13.74 12.28 -5.05
CA TYR A 69 -12.93 11.66 -4.01
C TYR A 69 -11.62 12.39 -3.78
N MET A 70 -11.26 12.59 -2.52
CA MET A 70 -9.92 13.01 -2.13
C MET A 70 -8.94 11.87 -2.41
N GLN A 71 -7.84 12.19 -3.08
CA GLN A 71 -6.81 11.22 -3.46
C GLN A 71 -5.63 11.32 -2.51
N ILE A 72 -5.33 10.23 -1.80
CA ILE A 72 -4.22 10.17 -0.85
C ILE A 72 -3.22 9.14 -1.33
N SER A 73 -1.99 9.60 -1.59
CA SER A 73 -0.89 8.71 -1.95
C SER A 73 -0.10 8.24 -0.74
N VAL A 74 0.29 6.97 -0.78
CA VAL A 74 1.17 6.38 0.23
C VAL A 74 2.63 6.47 -0.21
N SER A 75 3.52 6.40 0.78
CA SER A 75 4.96 6.30 0.56
C SER A 75 5.34 5.08 -0.30
N PRO A 76 6.46 5.17 -1.07
CA PRO A 76 6.94 4.07 -1.90
C PRO A 76 7.21 2.78 -1.12
N GLU A 77 7.65 2.88 0.14
CA GLU A 77 7.87 1.75 1.02
C GLU A 77 6.56 1.01 1.30
N VAL A 78 5.51 1.74 1.69
CA VAL A 78 4.19 1.14 1.94
C VAL A 78 3.64 0.54 0.65
N ALA A 79 3.79 1.22 -0.49
CA ALA A 79 3.37 0.70 -1.77
C ALA A 79 4.09 -0.60 -2.15
N PHE A 80 5.41 -0.63 -2.02
CA PHE A 80 6.21 -1.82 -2.29
C PHE A 80 5.79 -3.00 -1.41
N MET A 81 5.57 -2.76 -0.12
CA MET A 81 5.09 -3.78 0.82
C MET A 81 3.75 -4.37 0.37
N VAL A 82 2.76 -3.53 0.04
CA VAL A 82 1.42 -3.97 -0.40
C VAL A 82 1.52 -4.76 -1.70
N TYR A 83 2.25 -4.24 -2.71
CA TYR A 83 2.45 -4.92 -3.98
C TYR A 83 3.18 -6.25 -3.83
N LEU A 84 4.20 -6.33 -2.97
CA LEU A 84 4.93 -7.57 -2.72
C LEU A 84 4.03 -8.65 -2.10
N ARG A 85 3.23 -8.27 -1.10
CA ARG A 85 2.24 -9.16 -0.47
C ARG A 85 1.18 -9.62 -1.49
N ALA A 86 0.61 -8.68 -2.25
CA ALA A 86 -0.41 -8.96 -3.25
C ALA A 86 0.13 -9.85 -4.38
N TYR A 87 1.32 -9.54 -4.90
CA TYR A 87 2.01 -10.34 -5.91
C TYR A 87 2.23 -11.77 -5.44
N ARG A 88 2.79 -11.96 -4.23
CA ARG A 88 3.00 -13.28 -3.65
C ARG A 88 1.69 -14.07 -3.54
N ARG A 89 0.62 -13.45 -3.02
CA ARG A 89 -0.70 -14.09 -2.86
C ARG A 89 -1.30 -14.48 -4.21
N ARG A 90 -1.27 -13.60 -5.21
CA ARG A 90 -1.76 -13.88 -6.58
C ARG A 90 -1.03 -15.05 -7.24
N LYS A 91 0.28 -15.17 -7.03
CA LYS A 91 1.10 -16.29 -7.51
C LYS A 91 0.97 -17.55 -6.65
N LYS A 92 0.19 -17.51 -5.56
CA LYS A 92 0.00 -18.60 -4.58
C LYS A 92 1.32 -19.09 -3.96
N LEU A 93 2.26 -18.16 -3.73
CA LEU A 93 3.56 -18.46 -3.16
C LEU A 93 3.56 -18.27 -1.64
N THR A 94 4.24 -19.16 -0.93
CA THR A 94 4.54 -19.01 0.49
C THR A 94 5.71 -18.05 0.70
N GLN A 95 5.85 -17.55 1.92
CA GLN A 95 7.02 -16.73 2.30
C GLN A 95 8.34 -17.49 2.17
N ASN A 96 8.33 -18.82 2.37
CA ASN A 96 9.51 -19.66 2.14
C ASN A 96 9.85 -19.78 0.66
N GLN A 97 8.86 -20.01 -0.21
CA GLN A 97 9.09 -20.07 -1.65
C GLN A 97 9.61 -18.74 -2.21
N MET A 98 9.10 -17.61 -1.72
CA MET A 98 9.63 -16.30 -2.11
C MET A 98 11.07 -16.12 -1.63
N LYS A 99 11.37 -16.49 -0.38
CA LYS A 99 12.76 -16.50 0.13
C LYS A 99 13.68 -17.33 -0.76
N ASP A 100 13.26 -18.54 -1.16
CA ASP A 100 14.03 -19.42 -2.03
C ASP A 100 14.23 -18.82 -3.43
N ALA A 101 13.17 -18.32 -4.05
CA ALA A 101 13.22 -17.68 -5.37
C ALA A 101 14.15 -16.46 -5.40
N LEU A 102 14.21 -15.70 -4.31
CA LEU A 102 15.08 -14.53 -4.16
C LEU A 102 16.50 -14.89 -3.68
N GLY A 103 16.81 -16.18 -3.48
CA GLY A 103 18.11 -16.63 -2.97
C GLY A 103 18.45 -16.05 -1.60
N MET A 104 17.43 -15.80 -0.76
CA MET A 104 17.61 -15.27 0.59
C MET A 104 17.94 -16.38 1.59
N ARG A 105 18.81 -16.07 2.55
CA ARG A 105 19.31 -17.05 3.53
C ARG A 105 18.28 -17.46 4.57
N SER A 106 17.34 -16.58 4.93
CA SER A 106 16.35 -16.86 5.97
C SER A 106 14.97 -16.34 5.60
N ARG A 107 13.92 -17.08 6.03
CA ARG A 107 12.52 -16.67 5.85
C ARG A 107 12.27 -15.30 6.48
N ASN A 108 12.87 -15.06 7.65
CA ASN A 108 12.72 -13.80 8.38
C ASN A 108 13.22 -12.61 7.58
N SER A 109 14.26 -12.77 6.76
CA SER A 109 14.72 -11.72 5.86
C SER A 109 13.66 -11.35 4.81
N TYR A 110 12.93 -12.33 4.28
CA TYR A 110 11.81 -12.08 3.37
C TYR A 110 10.61 -11.46 4.10
N VAL A 111 10.24 -11.99 5.27
CA VAL A 111 9.15 -11.43 6.08
C VAL A 111 9.42 -9.97 6.45
N LYS A 112 10.68 -9.61 6.73
CA LYS A 112 11.07 -8.22 6.98
C LYS A 112 10.80 -7.31 5.78
N LEU A 113 11.04 -7.79 4.55
CA LEU A 113 10.70 -7.05 3.32
C LEU A 113 9.18 -6.82 3.22
N GLU A 114 8.38 -7.85 3.48
CA GLU A 114 6.91 -7.73 3.53
C GLU A 114 6.40 -6.88 4.70
N ARG A 115 7.25 -6.47 5.65
CA ARG A 115 6.85 -5.60 6.77
C ARG A 115 7.30 -4.17 6.63
N GLN A 116 8.49 -3.97 6.05
CA GLN A 116 9.12 -2.65 6.00
C GLN A 116 9.09 -2.01 4.63
N GLY A 117 8.86 -2.79 3.56
CA GLY A 117 8.74 -2.22 2.22
C GLY A 117 10.01 -1.58 1.64
N ASN A 118 11.14 -1.65 2.34
CA ASN A 118 12.38 -0.98 1.96
C ASN A 118 13.47 -2.00 1.54
N PRO A 119 13.45 -2.47 0.27
CA PRO A 119 14.48 -3.36 -0.24
C PRO A 119 15.79 -2.62 -0.50
N THR A 120 16.92 -3.28 -0.28
CA THR A 120 18.18 -2.77 -0.85
C THR A 120 18.14 -2.84 -2.38
N PHE A 121 18.90 -2.00 -3.08
CA PHE A 121 19.00 -2.04 -4.55
C PHE A 121 19.32 -3.46 -5.08
N LYS A 122 20.22 -4.18 -4.41
CA LYS A 122 20.54 -5.58 -4.72
C LYS A 122 19.33 -6.51 -4.58
N THR A 123 18.48 -6.28 -3.58
CA THR A 123 17.28 -7.07 -3.35
C THR A 123 16.21 -6.76 -4.40
N ALA A 124 16.00 -5.49 -4.72
CA ALA A 124 15.13 -5.08 -5.81
C ALA A 124 15.54 -5.73 -7.14
N GLY A 125 16.85 -5.70 -7.48
CA GLY A 125 17.37 -6.38 -8.67
C GLY A 125 17.15 -7.90 -8.68
N ARG A 126 17.21 -8.57 -7.53
CA ARG A 126 16.86 -9.99 -7.42
C ARG A 126 15.38 -10.25 -7.64
N ILE A 127 14.53 -9.38 -7.11
CA ILE A 127 13.07 -9.46 -7.31
C ILE A 127 12.76 -9.33 -8.79
N LEU A 128 13.25 -8.29 -9.46
CA LEU A 128 13.01 -8.08 -10.89
C LEU A 128 13.62 -9.20 -11.76
N LYS A 129 14.74 -9.79 -11.35
CA LYS A 129 15.31 -10.94 -12.06
C LYS A 129 14.46 -12.21 -11.91
N ALA A 130 13.96 -12.48 -10.70
CA ALA A 130 13.16 -13.68 -10.41
C ALA A 130 11.70 -13.54 -10.88
N PHE A 131 11.20 -12.30 -10.86
CA PHE A 131 9.82 -11.91 -11.12
C PHE A 131 9.79 -10.67 -12.03
N PRO A 132 10.06 -10.83 -13.34
CA PRO A 132 10.12 -9.70 -14.27
C PRO A 132 8.80 -8.93 -14.44
N ASP A 133 7.68 -9.55 -14.06
CA ASP A 133 6.34 -8.97 -14.07
C ASP A 133 5.96 -8.32 -12.73
N PHE A 134 6.89 -8.18 -11.79
CA PHE A 134 6.64 -7.46 -10.54
C PHE A 134 6.50 -5.94 -10.82
N PRO A 135 5.37 -5.29 -10.46
CA PRO A 135 5.07 -3.91 -10.84
C PRO A 135 5.78 -2.91 -9.91
N ILE A 136 7.10 -2.84 -9.96
CA ILE A 136 7.89 -1.97 -9.07
C ILE A 136 7.64 -0.49 -9.35
N GLU A 137 7.34 -0.15 -10.60
CA GLU A 137 7.10 1.21 -11.06
C GLU A 137 5.85 1.82 -10.40
N GLU A 138 4.84 0.98 -10.11
CA GLU A 138 3.61 1.40 -9.44
C GLU A 138 3.81 1.76 -7.96
N CYS A 139 4.99 1.44 -7.41
CA CYS A 139 5.37 1.87 -6.06
C CYS A 139 5.71 3.35 -5.99
N PHE A 140 6.03 3.99 -7.13
CA PHE A 140 6.43 5.38 -7.18
C PHE A 140 5.30 6.22 -7.77
N ASP A 141 4.99 7.34 -7.12
CA ASP A 141 4.06 8.30 -7.69
C ASP A 141 4.66 8.88 -8.97
N ARG A 142 3.89 8.81 -10.07
CA ARG A 142 4.29 9.33 -11.38
C ARG A 142 4.07 10.85 -11.48
N VAL A 143 4.13 11.58 -10.37
CA VAL A 143 4.01 13.04 -10.39
C VAL A 143 5.32 13.61 -10.92
N ILE A 144 5.43 13.69 -12.25
CA ILE A 144 6.33 14.66 -12.88
C ILE A 144 5.64 16.01 -12.64
N ARG A 145 6.09 16.74 -11.62
CA ARG A 145 5.77 18.15 -11.44
C ARG A 145 6.40 18.97 -12.57
#